data_AF-A0A524E3G2-F1
#
_entry.id   AF-A0A524E3G2-F1
#
_cell.length_a   1.000
_cell.length_b   1.000
_cell.length_c   1.000
_cell.angle_alpha   90.00
_cell.angle_beta   90.00
_cell.angle_gamma   90.00
#
_symmetry.space_group_name_H-M   'P 1'
#
loop_
_entity.id
_entity.type
_entity.pdbx_description
1 polymer ?
#
loop_
_entity_poly.entity_id
_entity_poly.type
_entity_poly.pdbx_seq_one_letter_code
_entity_poly.pdbx_strand_id
1 'polypeptide(L)'
;MSVYTDDVVSFTPVLKMAYNFLTGREYLKKRKSRDRKKLISVALGFPDLVFASDSVPVFPIRLESFEQNKLLFTLSSASTVIGWDLTSKILDIARRFDVLKILDTTLDNVIRSTNDKYNEMYDLAEQNHVPGELCFGIKALYGMHISKGDLIDANLNFAIRCSEWNKFSENLKAIVPNQVWVDIPASTLGNNKKIQEIMQENIKKAIIELENITGNVVSDNSLKKQFRIGNQVKRFYKTVLYEIGSSNYLPCKPATFSEILALLTITYQDYNSNAQRYLENFSQLVKEMRERIKKNKGPDVTDMPKIVLTPIFQGWEPYIHEIIDDLGGVVIYADWDILGLLEEIPVSRDSDPIEDYARFLFDASNRGLGCDMENLTNSYLKSAKNLGIDGFIFNQVYGCSALSNIYSDLGQKIEKQLELPTIGINFKRIGENIHEVRNRLSSFMHKFV
;
A
#
# COMPACT_ATOMS: atom_id res chain seq x y z
N MET A 1 -5.44 28.92 -5.76
CA MET A 1 -6.59 28.05 -6.07
C MET A 1 -6.05 26.64 -6.05
N SER A 2 -6.66 25.71 -5.31
CA SER A 2 -6.20 24.32 -5.41
C SER A 2 -6.44 23.87 -6.86
N VAL A 3 -5.39 23.37 -7.49
CA VAL A 3 -5.35 22.94 -8.88
C VAL A 3 -5.98 21.53 -9.02
N TYR A 4 -6.66 21.02 -7.99
CA TYR A 4 -6.89 19.58 -7.72
C TYR A 4 -8.26 19.02 -8.17
N THR A 5 -9.10 19.82 -8.81
CA THR A 5 -10.54 19.76 -8.52
C THR A 5 -11.44 19.06 -9.54
N ASP A 6 -11.12 19.09 -10.83
CA ASP A 6 -12.05 18.57 -11.86
C ASP A 6 -12.01 17.03 -12.08
N ASP A 7 -10.94 16.34 -11.63
CA ASP A 7 -10.69 14.97 -12.09
C ASP A 7 -11.20 13.86 -11.15
N VAL A 8 -10.94 13.97 -9.85
CA VAL A 8 -11.14 12.91 -8.85
C VAL A 8 -12.60 12.53 -8.63
N VAL A 9 -13.47 13.53 -8.67
CA VAL A 9 -14.91 13.40 -8.40
C VAL A 9 -15.62 12.56 -9.46
N SER A 10 -14.94 12.29 -10.59
CA SER A 10 -15.38 11.31 -11.59
C SER A 10 -15.06 9.88 -11.23
N PHE A 11 -13.96 9.66 -10.51
CA PHE A 11 -13.49 8.33 -10.14
C PHE A 11 -14.32 7.72 -9.03
N THR A 12 -15.54 7.33 -9.37
CA THR A 12 -16.46 6.62 -8.48
C THR A 12 -15.78 5.43 -7.78
N PRO A 13 -14.96 4.60 -8.45
CA PRO A 13 -14.25 3.50 -7.80
C PRO A 13 -13.21 3.95 -6.77
N VAL A 14 -12.49 5.05 -7.03
CA VAL A 14 -11.54 5.63 -6.05
C VAL A 14 -12.29 6.11 -4.81
N LEU A 15 -13.39 6.83 -5.00
CA LEU A 15 -14.23 7.29 -3.89
C LEU A 15 -14.79 6.12 -3.08
N LYS A 16 -15.20 5.02 -3.72
CA LYS A 16 -15.61 3.79 -3.04
C LYS A 16 -14.46 3.19 -2.22
N MET A 17 -13.25 3.12 -2.78
CA MET A 17 -12.09 2.57 -2.06
C MET A 17 -11.71 3.45 -0.86
N ALA A 18 -11.66 4.76 -1.04
CA ALA A 18 -11.40 5.74 0.01
C ALA A 18 -12.47 5.69 1.11
N TYR A 19 -13.75 5.65 0.74
CA TYR A 19 -14.85 5.49 1.70
C TYR A 19 -14.73 4.19 2.50
N ASN A 20 -14.53 3.06 1.83
CA ASN A 20 -14.37 1.76 2.49
C ASN A 20 -13.15 1.72 3.43
N PHE A 21 -12.11 2.49 3.11
CA PHE A 21 -10.95 2.66 3.99
C PHE A 21 -11.33 3.45 5.24
N LEU A 22 -11.84 4.68 5.09
CA LEU A 22 -12.17 5.60 6.18
C LEU A 22 -13.30 5.11 7.09
N THR A 23 -14.28 4.38 6.56
CA THR A 23 -15.36 3.77 7.35
C THR A 23 -15.07 2.33 7.75
N GLY A 24 -13.80 1.91 7.66
CA GLY A 24 -13.36 0.55 8.00
C GLY A 24 -13.84 0.12 9.38
N ARG A 25 -13.73 1.00 10.38
CA ARG A 25 -14.08 0.71 11.78
C ARG A 25 -15.48 0.12 11.96
N GLU A 26 -16.51 0.75 11.38
CA GLU A 26 -17.89 0.29 11.53
C GLU A 26 -18.14 -1.02 10.77
N TYR A 27 -17.52 -1.19 9.61
CA TYR A 27 -17.54 -2.47 8.90
C TYR A 27 -16.89 -3.59 9.73
N LEU A 28 -15.72 -3.32 10.32
CA LEU A 28 -14.96 -4.28 11.13
C LEU A 28 -15.70 -4.65 12.42
N LYS A 29 -16.28 -3.66 13.13
CA LYS A 29 -17.15 -3.89 14.28
C LYS A 29 -18.31 -4.81 13.93
N LYS A 30 -18.97 -4.58 12.78
CA LYS A 30 -20.06 -5.45 12.30
C LYS A 30 -19.57 -6.86 12.04
N ARG A 31 -18.42 -7.03 11.35
CA ARG A 31 -17.84 -8.36 11.10
C ARG A 31 -17.52 -9.12 12.39
N LYS A 32 -16.94 -8.45 13.38
CA LYS A 32 -16.58 -9.06 14.67
C LYS A 32 -17.81 -9.38 15.52
N SER A 33 -18.72 -8.43 15.70
CA SER A 33 -19.85 -8.56 16.64
C SER A 33 -21.03 -9.36 16.07
N ARG A 34 -21.43 -9.09 14.82
CA ARG A 34 -22.62 -9.67 14.20
C ARG A 34 -22.28 -10.95 13.44
N ASP A 35 -21.25 -10.92 12.62
CA ASP A 35 -20.88 -12.05 11.77
C ASP A 35 -19.93 -13.03 12.49
N ARG A 36 -19.53 -12.71 13.73
CA ARG A 36 -18.64 -13.50 14.60
C ARG A 36 -17.30 -13.85 13.95
N LYS A 37 -16.85 -13.03 12.99
CA LYS A 37 -15.56 -13.18 12.32
C LYS A 37 -14.42 -12.75 13.22
N LYS A 38 -13.29 -13.45 13.11
CA LYS A 38 -12.04 -13.05 13.76
C LYS A 38 -11.37 -11.93 12.95
N LEU A 39 -10.93 -10.89 13.65
CA LEU A 39 -10.14 -9.82 13.08
C LEU A 39 -8.66 -10.16 13.27
N ILE A 40 -7.96 -10.39 12.17
CA ILE A 40 -6.54 -10.73 12.21
C ILE A 40 -5.76 -9.54 11.67
N SER A 41 -4.90 -8.96 12.49
CA SER A 41 -4.04 -7.86 12.07
C SER A 41 -3.05 -8.36 11.01
N VAL A 42 -2.86 -7.56 9.97
CA VAL A 42 -1.90 -7.80 8.89
C VAL A 42 -1.15 -6.51 8.55
N ALA A 43 0.07 -6.68 8.06
CA ALA A 43 0.90 -5.62 7.48
C ALA A 43 1.81 -6.21 6.39
N LEU A 44 2.46 -5.34 5.62
CA LEU A 44 3.31 -5.67 4.47
C LEU A 44 2.59 -6.35 3.28
N GLY A 45 1.27 -6.23 3.16
CA GLY A 45 0.53 -6.69 1.98
C GLY A 45 0.38 -8.21 1.85
N PHE A 46 0.33 -8.94 2.96
CA PHE A 46 0.14 -10.40 2.99
C PHE A 46 -1.20 -10.85 3.62
N PRO A 47 -2.37 -10.47 3.07
CA PRO A 47 -3.66 -10.83 3.66
C PRO A 47 -4.14 -12.25 3.32
N ASP A 48 -3.43 -12.98 2.43
CA ASP A 48 -3.96 -14.18 1.78
C ASP A 48 -4.33 -15.32 2.75
N LEU A 49 -3.46 -15.63 3.72
CA LEU A 49 -3.75 -16.70 4.70
C LEU A 49 -4.94 -16.36 5.60
N VAL A 50 -5.16 -15.07 5.89
CA VAL A 50 -6.30 -14.62 6.70
C VAL A 50 -7.60 -14.77 5.94
N PHE A 51 -7.64 -14.41 4.66
CA PHE A 51 -8.82 -14.64 3.84
C PHE A 51 -9.10 -16.14 3.64
N ALA A 52 -8.06 -16.95 3.48
CA ALA A 52 -8.19 -18.40 3.29
C ALA A 52 -8.71 -19.15 4.52
N SER A 53 -8.53 -18.58 5.72
CA SER A 53 -9.09 -19.05 7.01
C SER A 53 -10.47 -18.47 7.34
N ASP A 54 -11.16 -17.91 6.33
CA ASP A 54 -12.50 -17.35 6.43
C ASP A 54 -12.62 -16.29 7.54
N SER A 55 -11.54 -15.50 7.70
CA SER A 55 -11.40 -14.41 8.66
C SER A 55 -11.18 -13.07 7.97
N VAL A 56 -11.05 -12.01 8.76
CA VAL A 56 -11.03 -10.64 8.25
C VAL A 56 -9.64 -10.04 8.49
N PRO A 57 -8.83 -9.83 7.44
CA PRO A 57 -7.57 -9.13 7.59
C PRO A 57 -7.83 -7.66 7.87
N VAL A 58 -7.05 -7.11 8.79
CA VAL A 58 -7.19 -5.72 9.23
C VAL A 58 -5.81 -5.08 9.21
N PHE A 59 -5.65 -4.04 8.40
CA PHE A 59 -4.56 -3.11 8.61
C PHE A 59 -4.94 -2.21 9.81
N PRO A 60 -4.21 -2.25 10.95
CA PRO A 60 -4.69 -1.74 12.25
C PRO A 60 -5.24 -0.31 12.25
N ILE A 61 -4.67 0.59 11.44
CA ILE A 61 -5.16 1.97 11.32
C ILE A 61 -6.65 2.05 10.95
N ARG A 62 -7.20 1.04 10.28
CA ARG A 62 -8.62 1.01 9.87
C ARG A 62 -9.59 0.73 11.02
N LEU A 63 -9.10 0.37 12.20
CA LEU A 63 -9.89 0.33 13.44
C LEU A 63 -10.04 1.71 14.07
N GLU A 64 -9.25 2.69 13.62
CA GLU A 64 -9.33 4.07 14.09
C GLU A 64 -10.50 4.84 13.50
N SER A 65 -10.77 5.99 14.11
CA SER A 65 -11.73 6.95 13.57
C SER A 65 -10.97 8.06 12.87
N PHE A 66 -11.31 8.26 11.60
CA PHE A 66 -10.77 9.32 10.76
C PHE A 66 -11.68 10.54 10.82
N GLU A 67 -11.12 11.72 10.55
CA GLU A 67 -11.93 12.91 10.32
C GLU A 67 -12.72 12.68 9.03
N GLN A 68 -14.04 12.56 9.16
CA GLN A 68 -14.88 12.20 8.02
C GLN A 68 -15.16 13.44 7.17
N ASN A 69 -14.85 13.34 5.88
CA ASN A 69 -15.35 14.30 4.91
C ASN A 69 -16.89 14.19 4.84
N LYS A 70 -17.60 15.25 5.26
CA LYS A 70 -19.07 15.33 5.28
C LYS A 70 -19.70 14.90 3.95
N LEU A 71 -19.01 15.17 2.85
CA LEU A 71 -19.44 14.78 1.52
C LEU A 71 -19.38 13.27 1.30
N LEU A 72 -18.27 12.60 1.65
CA LEU A 72 -18.16 11.13 1.54
C LEU A 72 -19.26 10.43 2.34
N PHE A 73 -19.57 10.95 3.52
CA PHE A 73 -20.65 10.44 4.35
C PHE A 73 -22.04 10.70 3.74
N THR A 74 -22.25 11.85 3.12
CA THR A 74 -23.51 12.19 2.43
C THR A 74 -23.69 11.31 1.19
N LEU A 75 -22.63 11.09 0.42
CA LEU A 75 -22.64 10.22 -0.76
C LEU A 75 -22.86 8.75 -0.41
N SER A 76 -22.29 8.28 0.70
CA SER A 76 -22.53 6.92 1.16
C SER A 76 -23.96 6.72 1.67
N SER A 77 -24.50 7.72 2.38
CA SER A 77 -25.88 7.71 2.84
C SER A 77 -26.85 7.70 1.66
N ALA A 78 -26.60 8.56 0.65
CA ALA A 78 -27.37 8.56 -0.60
C ALA A 78 -27.26 7.20 -1.33
N SER A 79 -26.05 6.69 -1.53
CA SER A 79 -25.85 5.42 -2.25
C SER A 79 -26.45 4.19 -1.54
N THR A 80 -26.62 4.24 -0.22
CA THR A 80 -27.34 3.19 0.53
C THR A 80 -28.85 3.20 0.24
N VAL A 81 -29.42 4.36 -0.09
CA VAL A 81 -30.86 4.52 -0.37
C VAL A 81 -31.19 4.34 -1.85
N ILE A 82 -30.37 4.91 -2.74
CA ILE A 82 -30.67 4.98 -4.18
C ILE A 82 -29.68 4.22 -5.08
N GLY A 83 -28.68 3.57 -4.49
CA GLY A 83 -27.63 2.86 -5.23
C GLY A 83 -26.53 3.77 -5.78
N TRP A 84 -25.35 3.20 -6.00
CA TRP A 84 -24.19 3.93 -6.51
C TRP A 84 -24.38 4.47 -7.93
N ASP A 85 -25.13 3.77 -8.78
CA ASP A 85 -25.37 4.19 -10.17
C ASP A 85 -26.28 5.42 -10.28
N LEU A 86 -27.22 5.59 -9.35
CA LEU A 86 -28.04 6.80 -9.29
C LEU A 86 -27.31 7.93 -8.56
N THR A 87 -26.53 7.59 -7.53
CA THR A 87 -25.68 8.55 -6.82
C THR A 87 -24.64 9.18 -7.76
N SER A 88 -24.01 8.38 -8.61
CA SER A 88 -23.06 8.88 -9.62
C SER A 88 -23.74 9.75 -10.67
N LYS A 89 -24.96 9.40 -11.13
CA LYS A 89 -25.75 10.26 -12.02
C LYS A 89 -26.18 11.57 -11.38
N ILE A 90 -26.53 11.56 -10.08
CA ILE A 90 -26.87 12.78 -9.33
C ILE A 90 -25.63 13.64 -9.14
N LEU A 91 -24.47 13.04 -8.86
CA LEU A 91 -23.18 13.74 -8.86
C LEU A 91 -22.89 14.38 -10.22
N ASP A 92 -23.10 13.65 -11.32
CA ASP A 92 -22.93 14.16 -12.68
C ASP A 92 -23.89 15.34 -13.00
N ILE A 93 -25.09 15.36 -12.41
CA ILE A 93 -26.05 16.48 -12.52
C ILE A 93 -25.64 17.64 -11.60
N ALA A 94 -25.22 17.34 -10.37
CA ALA A 94 -24.75 18.32 -9.39
C ALA A 94 -23.48 19.04 -9.87
N ARG A 95 -22.67 18.41 -10.75
CA ARG A 95 -21.55 19.07 -11.47
C ARG A 95 -21.97 20.28 -12.30
N ARG A 96 -23.25 20.39 -12.69
CA ARG A 96 -23.76 21.56 -13.44
C ARG A 96 -24.05 22.76 -12.53
N PHE A 97 -23.95 22.59 -11.22
CA PHE A 97 -24.10 23.62 -10.22
C PHE A 97 -22.76 23.79 -9.49
N ASP A 98 -22.51 24.96 -8.89
CA ASP A 98 -21.24 25.40 -8.26
C ASP A 98 -20.86 24.60 -6.98
N VAL A 99 -21.29 23.33 -6.90
CA VAL A 99 -21.04 22.32 -5.85
C VAL A 99 -19.62 21.74 -5.96
N LEU A 100 -18.89 22.07 -7.03
CA LEU A 100 -17.50 21.65 -7.30
C LEU A 100 -16.60 21.89 -6.09
N LYS A 101 -16.61 23.10 -5.50
CA LYS A 101 -15.79 23.47 -4.31
C LYS A 101 -15.88 22.54 -3.09
N ILE A 102 -16.95 21.76 -2.94
CA ILE A 102 -17.14 20.82 -1.81
C ILE A 102 -16.56 19.43 -2.13
N LEU A 103 -16.57 19.04 -3.41
CA LEU A 103 -16.05 17.77 -3.92
C LEU A 103 -14.53 17.78 -4.12
N ASP A 104 -14.01 18.97 -4.36
CA ASP A 104 -12.64 19.42 -4.66
C ASP A 104 -11.53 19.05 -3.66
N THR A 105 -11.88 18.53 -2.48
CA THR A 105 -10.91 18.20 -1.43
C THR A 105 -11.02 16.75 -0.98
N THR A 106 -11.74 15.90 -1.70
CA THR A 106 -12.13 14.60 -1.14
C THR A 106 -10.96 13.62 -0.98
N LEU A 107 -10.11 13.45 -1.99
CA LEU A 107 -8.93 12.58 -1.87
C LEU A 107 -7.86 13.22 -0.99
N ASP A 108 -7.59 14.51 -1.17
CA ASP A 108 -6.67 15.27 -0.32
C ASP A 108 -7.08 15.14 1.15
N ASN A 109 -8.38 15.24 1.49
CA ASN A 109 -8.89 15.06 2.85
C ASN A 109 -8.75 13.61 3.33
N VAL A 110 -8.88 12.60 2.44
CA VAL A 110 -8.64 11.19 2.78
C VAL A 110 -7.17 10.98 3.11
N ILE A 111 -6.27 11.43 2.25
CA ILE A 111 -4.82 11.32 2.43
C ILE A 111 -4.39 12.11 3.67
N ARG A 112 -4.81 13.37 3.80
CA ARG A 112 -4.55 14.21 4.99
C ARG A 112 -5.08 13.56 6.25
N SER A 113 -6.36 13.16 6.31
CA SER A 113 -6.91 12.53 7.51
C SER A 113 -6.20 11.21 7.84
N THR A 114 -5.75 10.47 6.84
CA THR A 114 -4.96 9.25 7.05
C THR A 114 -3.60 9.58 7.65
N ASN A 115 -2.90 10.56 7.09
CA ASN A 115 -1.58 11.02 7.55
C ASN A 115 -1.61 11.64 8.94
N ASP A 116 -2.63 12.44 9.25
CA ASP A 116 -2.87 12.97 10.59
C ASP A 116 -3.06 11.83 11.59
N LYS A 117 -3.81 10.79 11.19
CA LYS A 117 -3.97 9.59 12.03
C LYS A 117 -2.66 8.83 12.20
N TYR A 118 -1.84 8.69 11.16
CA TYR A 118 -0.50 8.09 11.29
C TYR A 118 0.37 8.87 12.30
N ASN A 119 0.34 10.20 12.24
CA ASN A 119 1.04 11.07 13.19
C ASN A 119 0.52 10.90 14.63
N GLU A 120 -0.80 10.80 14.82
CA GLU A 120 -1.39 10.52 16.13
C GLU A 120 -0.96 9.15 16.68
N MET A 121 -0.92 8.12 15.83
CA MET A 121 -0.45 6.79 16.24
C MET A 121 1.05 6.79 16.55
N TYR A 122 1.85 7.53 15.79
CA TYR A 122 3.26 7.75 16.11
C TYR A 122 3.42 8.38 17.51
N ASP A 123 2.68 9.46 17.80
CA ASP A 123 2.73 10.14 19.09
C ASP A 123 2.29 9.23 20.24
N LEU A 124 1.27 8.39 20.02
CA LEU A 124 0.82 7.43 21.01
C LEU A 124 1.91 6.40 21.34
N ALA A 125 2.70 5.96 20.36
CA ALA A 125 3.83 5.08 20.61
C ALA A 125 4.93 5.76 21.45
N GLU A 126 5.26 7.02 21.15
CA GLU A 126 6.20 7.82 21.95
C GLU A 126 5.74 7.98 23.40
N GLN A 127 4.45 8.30 23.60
CA GLN A 127 3.84 8.45 24.92
C GLN A 127 3.87 7.16 25.74
N ASN A 128 3.94 6.00 25.08
CA ASN A 128 4.03 4.68 25.71
C ASN A 128 5.47 4.14 25.74
N HIS A 129 6.47 5.02 25.57
CA HIS A 129 7.89 4.69 25.70
C HIS A 129 8.39 3.58 24.77
N VAL A 130 7.77 3.47 23.58
CA VAL A 130 8.31 2.66 22.49
C VAL A 130 9.68 3.25 22.10
N PRO A 131 10.72 2.42 21.83
CA PRO A 131 12.07 2.93 21.59
C PRO A 131 12.17 3.99 20.49
N GLY A 132 12.88 5.07 20.79
CA GLY A 132 12.94 6.29 19.99
C GLY A 132 13.67 6.14 18.64
N GLU A 133 14.47 5.10 18.49
CA GLU A 133 15.26 4.78 17.29
C GLU A 133 14.46 4.05 16.21
N LEU A 134 13.25 3.59 16.50
CA LEU A 134 12.42 2.88 15.52
C LEU A 134 11.93 3.81 14.41
N CYS A 135 11.79 3.26 13.20
CA CYS A 135 11.30 4.02 12.05
C CYS A 135 9.83 4.42 12.21
N PHE A 136 9.43 5.49 11.51
CA PHE A 136 8.08 6.05 11.58
C PHE A 136 6.99 4.99 11.39
N GLY A 137 7.10 4.15 10.36
CA GLY A 137 6.12 3.09 10.08
C GLY A 137 5.97 2.09 11.23
N ILE A 138 7.07 1.65 11.86
CA ILE A 138 7.02 0.74 13.00
C ILE A 138 6.41 1.42 14.23
N LYS A 139 6.78 2.67 14.52
CA LYS A 139 6.19 3.41 15.64
C LYS A 139 4.70 3.65 15.46
N ALA A 140 4.28 4.08 14.28
CA ALA A 140 2.87 4.27 13.98
C ALA A 140 2.09 2.94 14.11
N LEU A 141 2.67 1.82 13.65
CA LEU A 141 2.07 0.49 13.85
C LEU A 141 1.96 0.10 15.33
N TYR A 142 2.98 0.38 16.15
CA TYR A 142 2.87 0.21 17.60
C TYR A 142 1.70 1.01 18.17
N GLY A 143 1.59 2.28 17.83
CA GLY A 143 0.50 3.14 18.28
C GLY A 143 -0.88 2.60 17.91
N MET A 144 -1.05 2.10 16.69
CA MET A 144 -2.30 1.48 16.25
C MET A 144 -2.67 0.26 17.11
N HIS A 145 -1.68 -0.58 17.45
CA HIS A 145 -1.90 -1.73 18.33
C HIS A 145 -2.15 -1.31 19.77
N ILE A 146 -1.45 -0.31 20.30
CA ILE A 146 -1.71 0.24 21.64
C ILE A 146 -3.15 0.77 21.73
N SER A 147 -3.61 1.47 20.69
CA SER A 147 -4.93 2.09 20.65
C SER A 147 -6.09 1.10 20.50
N LYS A 148 -5.94 0.05 19.68
CA LYS A 148 -7.04 -0.84 19.24
C LYS A 148 -6.69 -2.33 19.23
N GLY A 149 -5.58 -2.73 19.85
CA GLY A 149 -5.12 -4.12 19.91
C GLY A 149 -6.11 -5.06 20.59
N ASP A 150 -6.90 -4.56 21.54
CA ASP A 150 -7.99 -5.27 22.22
C ASP A 150 -9.10 -5.72 21.26
N LEU A 151 -9.27 -5.04 20.13
CA LEU A 151 -10.22 -5.40 19.08
C LEU A 151 -9.68 -6.45 18.11
N ILE A 152 -8.39 -6.79 18.17
CA ILE A 152 -7.72 -7.73 17.27
C ILE A 152 -7.69 -9.12 17.94
N ASP A 153 -8.11 -10.16 17.22
CA ASP A 153 -8.14 -11.53 17.75
C ASP A 153 -6.79 -12.23 17.64
N ALA A 154 -6.00 -11.90 16.62
CA ALA A 154 -4.61 -12.32 16.46
C ALA A 154 -3.87 -11.40 15.49
N ASN A 155 -2.55 -11.50 15.45
CA ASN A 155 -1.70 -10.76 14.52
C ASN A 155 -0.89 -11.74 13.67
N LEU A 156 -0.95 -11.58 12.34
CA LEU A 156 -0.17 -12.38 11.39
C LEU A 156 1.13 -11.65 11.06
N ASN A 157 2.25 -12.23 11.47
CA ASN A 157 3.57 -11.70 11.24
C ASN A 157 4.31 -12.50 10.18
N PHE A 158 4.97 -11.76 9.29
CA PHE A 158 6.01 -12.31 8.45
C PHE A 158 7.35 -11.86 9.03
N ALA A 159 8.16 -12.80 9.50
CA ALA A 159 9.51 -12.48 9.90
C ALA A 159 10.30 -12.16 8.63
N ILE A 160 10.74 -10.92 8.49
CA ILE A 160 11.50 -10.43 7.35
C ILE A 160 12.91 -10.06 7.81
N ARG A 161 13.82 -9.77 6.88
CA ARG A 161 15.20 -9.35 7.20
C ARG A 161 15.25 -7.87 7.62
N CYS A 162 14.46 -7.51 8.64
CA CYS A 162 14.49 -6.23 9.33
C CYS A 162 14.46 -6.52 10.84
N SER A 163 15.58 -6.28 11.52
CA SER A 163 15.71 -6.57 12.96
C SER A 163 14.66 -5.85 13.79
N GLU A 164 14.40 -4.59 13.45
CA GLU A 164 13.45 -3.75 14.19
C GLU A 164 12.01 -4.20 13.97
N TRP A 165 11.67 -4.69 12.77
CA TRP A 165 10.37 -5.30 12.49
C TRP A 165 10.14 -6.57 13.32
N ASN A 166 11.13 -7.45 13.39
CA ASN A 166 11.00 -8.71 14.13
C ASN A 166 10.88 -8.44 15.64
N LYS A 167 11.70 -7.53 16.19
CA LYS A 167 11.56 -7.08 17.60
C LYS A 167 10.19 -6.46 17.88
N PHE A 168 9.68 -5.63 16.97
CA PHE A 168 8.31 -5.11 17.05
C PHE A 168 7.29 -6.23 17.14
N SER A 169 7.36 -7.17 16.20
CA SER A 169 6.43 -8.29 16.09
C SER A 169 6.48 -9.21 17.32
N GLU A 170 7.65 -9.40 17.92
CA GLU A 170 7.81 -10.15 19.19
C GLU A 170 7.16 -9.43 20.37
N ASN A 171 7.40 -8.11 20.51
CA ASN A 171 6.85 -7.31 21.59
C ASN A 171 5.33 -7.13 21.50
N LEU A 172 4.75 -7.21 20.30
CA LEU A 172 3.30 -7.13 20.09
C LEU A 172 2.52 -8.19 20.87
N LYS A 173 3.15 -9.31 21.27
CA LYS A 173 2.50 -10.34 22.10
C LYS A 173 1.93 -9.80 23.40
N ALA A 174 2.51 -8.73 23.96
CA ALA A 174 2.00 -8.08 25.16
C ALA A 174 0.65 -7.37 24.94
N ILE A 175 0.34 -6.98 23.71
CA ILE A 175 -0.87 -6.24 23.33
C ILE A 175 -1.89 -7.18 22.68
N VAL A 176 -1.44 -8.04 21.76
CA VAL A 176 -2.25 -9.04 21.06
C VAL A 176 -1.65 -10.41 21.38
N PRO A 177 -2.20 -11.20 22.32
CA PRO A 177 -1.53 -12.43 22.78
C PRO A 177 -1.36 -13.51 21.71
N ASN A 178 -2.30 -13.60 20.77
CA ASN A 178 -2.25 -14.55 19.67
C ASN A 178 -1.41 -13.99 18.53
N GLN A 179 -0.22 -14.54 18.35
CA GLN A 179 0.71 -14.17 17.28
C GLN A 179 0.88 -15.36 16.35
N VAL A 180 0.53 -15.19 15.07
CA VAL A 180 0.71 -16.18 14.02
C VAL A 180 1.97 -15.84 13.24
N TRP A 181 2.89 -16.79 13.08
CA TRP A 181 4.20 -16.51 12.47
C TRP A 181 4.44 -17.27 11.17
N VAL A 182 4.83 -16.54 10.13
CA VAL A 182 5.45 -17.07 8.92
C VAL A 182 6.88 -16.55 8.86
N ASP A 183 7.84 -17.41 9.19
CA ASP A 183 9.26 -17.05 9.08
C ASP A 183 9.75 -17.22 7.64
N ILE A 184 10.25 -16.13 7.04
CA ILE A 184 10.86 -16.10 5.71
C ILE A 184 12.38 -16.23 5.89
N PRO A 185 12.94 -17.44 5.77
CA PRO A 185 14.38 -17.68 5.94
C PRO A 185 15.24 -16.86 4.99
N ALA A 186 16.45 -16.50 5.45
CA ALA A 186 17.44 -15.86 4.62
C ALA A 186 17.99 -16.81 3.54
N SER A 187 18.16 -16.28 2.33
CA SER A 187 18.70 -17.00 1.16
C SER A 187 20.16 -17.43 1.32
N THR A 188 20.86 -16.84 2.30
CA THR A 188 22.24 -17.20 2.66
C THR A 188 22.37 -18.55 3.40
N LEU A 189 21.24 -19.20 3.75
CA LEU A 189 21.20 -20.48 4.48
C LEU A 189 21.50 -21.73 3.62
N GLY A 190 21.85 -21.58 2.34
CA GLY A 190 22.22 -22.69 1.44
C GLY A 190 21.04 -23.30 0.67
N ASN A 191 21.25 -24.52 0.11
CA ASN A 191 20.38 -25.25 -0.84
C ASN A 191 18.90 -24.79 -0.90
N ASN A 192 18.51 -24.16 -2.01
CA ASN A 192 17.16 -23.63 -2.26
C ASN A 192 16.02 -24.61 -1.94
N LYS A 193 16.23 -25.93 -2.18
CA LYS A 193 15.22 -26.95 -1.86
C LYS A 193 14.93 -27.02 -0.37
N LYS A 194 15.98 -26.98 0.47
CA LYS A 194 15.84 -27.02 1.93
C LYS A 194 15.15 -25.76 2.46
N ILE A 195 15.47 -24.61 1.88
CA ILE A 195 14.78 -23.35 2.22
C ILE A 195 13.29 -23.43 1.88
N GLN A 196 12.96 -23.99 0.71
CA GLN A 196 11.57 -24.17 0.29
C GLN A 196 10.81 -25.14 1.21
N GLU A 197 11.43 -26.22 1.67
CA GLU A 197 10.85 -27.16 2.65
C GLU A 197 10.56 -26.47 4.00
N ILE A 198 11.52 -25.70 4.53
CA ILE A 198 11.33 -24.92 5.77
C ILE A 198 10.19 -23.90 5.63
N MET A 199 10.15 -23.19 4.50
CA MET A 199 9.08 -22.21 4.23
C MET A 199 7.70 -22.88 4.19
N GLN A 200 7.57 -24.04 3.56
CA GLN A 200 6.32 -24.80 3.55
C GLN A 200 5.88 -25.22 4.95
N GLU A 201 6.82 -25.69 5.79
CA GLU A 201 6.52 -26.03 7.18
C GLU A 201 6.06 -24.82 7.99
N ASN A 202 6.70 -23.66 7.80
CA ASN A 202 6.30 -22.41 8.46
C ASN A 202 4.88 -21.97 8.03
N ILE A 203 4.55 -22.06 6.75
CA ILE A 203 3.19 -21.77 6.26
C ILE A 203 2.17 -22.76 6.83
N LYS A 204 2.49 -24.06 6.88
CA LYS A 204 1.62 -25.09 7.49
C LYS A 204 1.34 -24.80 8.96
N LYS A 205 2.37 -24.41 9.73
CA LYS A 205 2.20 -24.01 11.15
C LYS A 205 1.31 -22.78 11.28
N ALA A 206 1.54 -21.74 10.48
CA ALA A 206 0.72 -20.53 10.48
C ALA A 206 -0.75 -20.84 10.12
N ILE A 207 -0.99 -21.73 9.15
CA ILE A 207 -2.32 -22.22 8.82
C ILE A 207 -2.96 -22.88 10.04
N ILE A 208 -2.29 -23.84 10.68
CA ILE A 208 -2.83 -24.54 11.87
C ILE A 208 -3.19 -23.55 12.99
N GLU A 209 -2.33 -22.55 13.23
CA GLU A 209 -2.62 -21.50 14.22
C GLU A 209 -3.85 -20.68 13.85
N LEU A 210 -3.99 -20.29 12.58
CA LEU A 210 -5.19 -19.62 12.07
C LEU A 210 -6.44 -20.51 12.19
N GLU A 211 -6.36 -21.80 11.86
CA GLU A 211 -7.48 -22.73 12.04
C GLU A 211 -7.89 -22.81 13.51
N ASN A 212 -6.93 -22.87 14.45
CA ASN A 212 -7.20 -22.87 15.89
C ASN A 212 -7.87 -21.58 16.38
N ILE A 213 -7.46 -20.42 15.86
CA ILE A 213 -8.03 -19.12 16.23
C ILE A 213 -9.44 -18.95 15.67
N THR A 214 -9.66 -19.42 14.44
CA THR A 214 -10.86 -19.11 13.65
C THR A 214 -11.93 -20.20 13.73
N GLY A 215 -11.53 -21.43 14.05
CA GLY A 215 -12.37 -22.62 14.00
C GLY A 215 -12.67 -23.11 12.58
N ASN A 216 -12.07 -22.51 11.55
CA ASN A 216 -12.31 -22.84 10.15
C ASN A 216 -11.12 -23.59 9.56
N VAL A 217 -11.40 -24.63 8.76
CA VAL A 217 -10.36 -25.37 8.04
C VAL A 217 -9.90 -24.60 6.80
N VAL A 218 -8.59 -24.43 6.64
CA VAL A 218 -7.96 -23.88 5.44
C VAL A 218 -7.71 -25.01 4.46
N SER A 219 -8.55 -25.09 3.44
CA SER A 219 -8.42 -26.08 2.37
C SER A 219 -7.59 -25.55 1.20
N ASP A 220 -7.06 -26.46 0.38
CA ASP A 220 -6.45 -26.10 -0.90
C ASP A 220 -7.38 -25.25 -1.77
N ASN A 221 -8.68 -25.53 -1.73
CA ASN A 221 -9.68 -24.77 -2.47
C ASN A 221 -9.84 -23.34 -1.94
N SER A 222 -9.78 -23.12 -0.62
CA SER A 222 -9.87 -21.76 -0.06
C SER A 222 -8.59 -20.96 -0.36
N LEU A 223 -7.41 -21.57 -0.26
CA LEU A 223 -6.14 -20.98 -0.67
C LEU A 223 -6.15 -20.61 -2.17
N LYS A 224 -6.43 -21.56 -3.06
CA LYS A 224 -6.46 -21.33 -4.51
C LYS A 224 -7.52 -20.30 -4.90
N LYS A 225 -8.67 -20.27 -4.22
CA LYS A 225 -9.69 -19.23 -4.43
C LYS A 225 -9.13 -17.86 -4.08
N GLN A 226 -8.50 -17.72 -2.92
CA GLN A 226 -7.91 -16.46 -2.50
C GLN A 226 -6.78 -16.01 -3.43
N PHE A 227 -5.87 -16.91 -3.81
CA PHE A 227 -4.79 -16.60 -4.75
C PHE A 227 -5.31 -16.14 -6.11
N ARG A 228 -6.42 -16.71 -6.62
CA ARG A 228 -7.04 -16.21 -7.88
C ARG A 228 -7.52 -14.76 -7.74
N ILE A 229 -8.15 -14.42 -6.62
CA ILE A 229 -8.60 -13.05 -6.34
C ILE A 229 -7.38 -12.12 -6.22
N GLY A 230 -6.40 -12.50 -5.39
CA GLY A 230 -5.15 -11.77 -5.21
C GLY A 230 -4.40 -11.54 -6.52
N ASN A 231 -4.25 -12.56 -7.37
CA ASN A 231 -3.61 -12.43 -8.69
C ASN A 231 -4.37 -11.47 -9.62
N GLN A 232 -5.71 -11.46 -9.60
CA GLN A 232 -6.47 -10.47 -10.37
C GLN A 232 -6.24 -9.05 -9.85
N VAL A 233 -6.21 -8.85 -8.52
CA VAL A 233 -5.84 -7.57 -7.92
C VAL A 233 -4.44 -7.13 -8.34
N LYS A 234 -3.45 -8.03 -8.26
CA LYS A 234 -2.06 -7.79 -8.68
C LYS A 234 -1.96 -7.40 -10.15
N ARG A 235 -2.72 -8.05 -11.04
CA ARG A 235 -2.81 -7.70 -12.47
C ARG A 235 -3.39 -6.31 -12.70
N PHE A 236 -4.45 -5.93 -11.98
CA PHE A 236 -4.99 -4.57 -12.08
C PHE A 236 -4.02 -3.54 -11.54
N TYR A 237 -3.29 -3.84 -10.46
CA TYR A 237 -2.24 -2.97 -9.95
C TYR A 237 -1.12 -2.81 -10.98
N LYS A 238 -0.60 -3.91 -11.54
CA LYS A 238 0.40 -3.87 -12.62
C LYS A 238 -0.11 -3.12 -13.85
N THR A 239 -1.39 -3.21 -14.19
CA THR A 239 -2.00 -2.40 -15.25
C THR A 239 -1.92 -0.90 -14.93
N VAL A 240 -2.25 -0.49 -13.70
CA VAL A 240 -2.13 0.92 -13.28
C VAL A 240 -0.68 1.40 -13.39
N LEU A 241 0.31 0.58 -13.01
CA LEU A 241 1.72 0.97 -13.09
C LEU A 241 2.27 0.97 -14.53
N TYR A 242 2.16 -0.16 -15.22
CA TYR A 242 2.89 -0.44 -16.46
C TYR A 242 2.15 -0.10 -17.75
N GLU A 243 0.83 0.10 -17.69
CA GLU A 243 0.05 0.57 -18.84
C GLU A 243 -0.36 2.03 -18.66
N ILE A 244 -0.90 2.38 -17.49
CA ILE A 244 -1.45 3.72 -17.25
C ILE A 244 -0.34 4.69 -16.79
N GLY A 245 0.46 4.30 -15.80
CA GLY A 245 1.51 5.16 -15.22
C GLY A 245 2.72 5.38 -16.13
N SER A 246 2.98 4.46 -17.06
CA SER A 246 4.03 4.58 -18.08
C SER A 246 3.56 5.31 -19.34
N SER A 247 2.25 5.55 -19.49
CA SER A 247 1.64 6.23 -20.64
C SER A 247 2.11 7.68 -20.74
N ASN A 248 2.10 8.21 -21.96
CA ASN A 248 2.29 9.64 -22.24
C ASN A 248 1.03 10.48 -21.98
N TYR A 249 -0.08 9.83 -21.63
CA TYR A 249 -1.34 10.49 -21.33
C TYR A 249 -1.95 9.88 -20.08
N LEU A 250 -2.22 10.70 -19.07
CA LEU A 250 -2.78 10.25 -17.79
C LEU A 250 -4.30 10.46 -17.75
N PRO A 251 -5.03 9.65 -16.96
CA PRO A 251 -6.48 9.78 -16.84
C PRO A 251 -6.89 10.97 -15.96
N CYS A 252 -5.94 11.62 -15.31
CA CYS A 252 -6.11 12.76 -14.42
C CYS A 252 -4.76 13.48 -14.27
N LYS A 253 -4.76 14.63 -13.58
CA LYS A 253 -3.53 15.36 -13.24
C LYS A 253 -2.50 14.46 -12.53
N PRO A 254 -1.19 14.71 -12.70
CA PRO A 254 -0.13 13.89 -12.11
C PRO A 254 -0.23 13.74 -10.59
N ALA A 255 -0.40 14.84 -9.83
CA ALA A 255 -0.52 14.75 -8.37
C ALA A 255 -1.69 13.84 -7.95
N THR A 256 -2.86 14.00 -8.57
CA THR A 256 -4.02 13.14 -8.34
C THR A 256 -3.73 11.67 -8.65
N PHE A 257 -3.00 11.38 -9.73
CA PHE A 257 -2.62 10.02 -10.06
C PHE A 257 -1.73 9.41 -8.96
N SER A 258 -0.77 10.19 -8.45
CA SER A 258 0.07 9.79 -7.31
C SER A 258 -0.74 9.55 -6.04
N GLU A 259 -1.75 10.37 -5.73
CA GLU A 259 -2.66 10.12 -4.60
C GLU A 259 -3.46 8.82 -4.74
N ILE A 260 -3.92 8.50 -5.95
CA ILE A 260 -4.56 7.21 -6.23
C ILE A 260 -3.56 6.07 -5.96
N LEU A 261 -2.31 6.19 -6.41
CA LEU A 261 -1.27 5.21 -6.11
C LEU A 261 -0.99 5.09 -4.61
N ALA A 262 -1.02 6.19 -3.85
CA ALA A 262 -0.87 6.18 -2.39
C ALA A 262 -2.03 5.43 -1.71
N LEU A 263 -3.28 5.72 -2.11
CA LEU A 263 -4.45 5.00 -1.62
C LEU A 263 -4.38 3.52 -1.96
N LEU A 264 -3.98 3.16 -3.17
CA LEU A 264 -3.77 1.76 -3.58
C LEU A 264 -2.69 1.09 -2.73
N THR A 265 -1.59 1.80 -2.45
CA THR A 265 -0.50 1.30 -1.60
C THR A 265 -0.98 0.96 -0.20
N ILE A 266 -1.74 1.87 0.42
CA ILE A 266 -2.29 1.69 1.76
C ILE A 266 -3.35 0.59 1.79
N THR A 267 -4.30 0.62 0.86
CA THR A 267 -5.43 -0.32 0.85
C THR A 267 -5.05 -1.73 0.37
N TYR A 268 -3.92 -1.89 -0.31
CA TYR A 268 -3.35 -3.20 -0.67
C TYR A 268 -2.94 -4.03 0.55
N GLN A 269 -2.67 -3.39 1.70
CA GLN A 269 -2.28 -4.06 2.95
C GLN A 269 -3.28 -5.15 3.39
N ASP A 270 -4.58 -4.85 3.30
CA ASP A 270 -5.67 -5.72 3.79
C ASP A 270 -6.86 -5.86 2.83
N TYR A 271 -6.76 -5.32 1.62
CA TYR A 271 -7.83 -5.26 0.62
C TYR A 271 -9.12 -4.65 1.16
N ASN A 272 -9.00 -3.60 1.99
CA ASN A 272 -10.12 -3.02 2.71
C ASN A 272 -10.98 -4.06 3.46
N SER A 273 -10.33 -5.14 3.93
CA SER A 273 -10.92 -6.28 4.65
C SER A 273 -12.00 -7.04 3.87
N ASN A 274 -12.01 -6.93 2.54
CA ASN A 274 -12.94 -7.63 1.66
C ASN A 274 -12.33 -7.80 0.25
N ALA A 275 -11.67 -8.93 0.02
CA ALA A 275 -10.95 -9.20 -1.22
C ALA A 275 -11.84 -9.09 -2.47
N GLN A 276 -13.07 -9.61 -2.43
CA GLN A 276 -13.97 -9.59 -3.59
C GLN A 276 -14.45 -8.18 -3.92
N ARG A 277 -14.90 -7.41 -2.92
CA ARG A 277 -15.30 -6.01 -3.12
C ARG A 277 -14.12 -5.14 -3.57
N TYR A 278 -12.93 -5.41 -3.04
CA TYR A 278 -11.70 -4.71 -3.44
C TYR A 278 -11.37 -4.97 -4.90
N LEU A 279 -11.41 -6.24 -5.32
CA LEU A 279 -11.23 -6.66 -6.71
C LEU A 279 -12.22 -5.96 -7.66
N GLU A 280 -13.51 -5.93 -7.30
CA GLU A 280 -14.55 -5.27 -8.12
C GLU A 280 -14.30 -3.78 -8.26
N ASN A 281 -13.97 -3.09 -7.15
CA ASN A 281 -13.65 -1.66 -7.20
C ASN A 281 -12.38 -1.39 -8.02
N PHE A 282 -11.34 -2.21 -7.88
CA PHE A 282 -10.10 -2.06 -8.64
C PHE A 282 -10.33 -2.32 -10.14
N SER A 283 -11.12 -3.34 -10.49
CA SER A 283 -11.50 -3.60 -11.88
C SER A 283 -12.23 -2.40 -12.50
N GLN A 284 -13.19 -1.82 -11.76
CA GLN A 284 -13.91 -0.61 -12.18
C GLN A 284 -12.96 0.58 -12.33
N LEU A 285 -11.99 0.74 -11.42
CA LEU A 285 -10.98 1.79 -11.48
C LEU A 285 -10.16 1.72 -12.77
N VAL A 286 -9.59 0.55 -13.09
CA VAL A 286 -8.80 0.35 -14.31
C VAL A 286 -9.64 0.62 -15.56
N LYS A 287 -10.90 0.15 -15.58
CA LYS A 287 -11.82 0.42 -16.69
C LYS A 287 -12.05 1.93 -16.86
N GLU A 288 -12.30 2.64 -15.77
CA GLU A 288 -12.54 4.07 -15.82
C GLU A 288 -11.30 4.86 -16.27
N MET A 289 -10.12 4.54 -15.75
CA MET A 289 -8.86 5.16 -16.18
C MET A 289 -8.64 5.01 -17.70
N ARG A 290 -8.81 3.79 -18.24
CA ARG A 290 -8.72 3.54 -19.69
C ARG A 290 -9.73 4.33 -20.49
N GLU A 291 -10.98 4.39 -20.02
CA GLU A 291 -12.02 5.16 -20.70
C GLU A 291 -11.73 6.66 -20.73
N ARG A 292 -11.13 7.19 -19.65
CA ARG A 292 -10.72 8.60 -19.57
C ARG A 292 -9.59 8.91 -20.54
N ILE A 293 -8.54 8.08 -20.57
CA ILE A 293 -7.45 8.21 -21.55
C ILE A 293 -8.03 8.17 -22.98
N LYS A 294 -8.88 7.20 -23.30
CA LYS A 294 -9.51 7.08 -24.64
C LYS A 294 -10.34 8.31 -25.03
N LYS A 295 -10.95 8.98 -24.05
CA LYS A 295 -11.78 10.17 -24.25
C LYS A 295 -10.97 11.47 -24.17
N ASN A 296 -9.65 11.40 -24.09
CA ASN A 296 -8.76 12.55 -23.86
C ASN A 296 -9.23 13.37 -22.64
N LYS A 297 -9.52 12.67 -21.53
CA LYS A 297 -9.81 13.27 -20.23
C LYS A 297 -8.60 13.12 -19.31
N GLY A 298 -7.78 14.15 -19.29
CA GLY A 298 -6.55 14.25 -18.49
C GLY A 298 -5.48 15.06 -19.24
N PRO A 299 -4.27 15.13 -18.71
CA PRO A 299 -3.15 15.80 -19.38
C PRO A 299 -2.34 14.85 -20.26
N ASP A 300 -1.80 15.42 -21.34
CA ASP A 300 -0.61 14.89 -22.00
C ASP A 300 0.60 15.18 -21.10
N VAL A 301 1.37 14.15 -20.81
CA VAL A 301 2.53 14.17 -19.90
C VAL A 301 3.79 13.68 -20.62
N THR A 302 3.80 13.70 -21.96
CA THR A 302 4.94 13.23 -22.79
C THR A 302 6.27 13.86 -22.36
N ASP A 303 6.26 15.15 -22.05
CA ASP A 303 7.45 15.93 -21.71
C ASP A 303 7.70 16.03 -20.20
N MET A 304 6.90 15.35 -19.37
CA MET A 304 7.05 15.37 -17.91
C MET A 304 7.90 14.19 -17.45
N PRO A 305 9.00 14.40 -16.69
CA PRO A 305 9.80 13.30 -16.17
C PRO A 305 9.00 12.46 -15.17
N LYS A 306 9.05 11.13 -15.34
CA LYS A 306 8.45 10.13 -14.45
C LYS A 306 9.43 9.77 -13.36
N ILE A 307 9.10 10.10 -12.11
CA ILE A 307 9.97 9.95 -10.96
C ILE A 307 9.41 8.91 -10.00
N VAL A 308 10.22 7.93 -9.60
CA VAL A 308 9.84 6.99 -8.53
C VAL A 308 10.22 7.56 -7.18
N LEU A 309 9.24 7.70 -6.26
CA LEU A 309 9.49 7.96 -4.84
C LEU A 309 9.36 6.66 -4.05
N THR A 310 10.40 6.29 -3.31
CA THR A 310 10.50 4.96 -2.68
C THR A 310 11.45 4.92 -1.48
N PRO A 311 11.17 4.10 -0.45
CA PRO A 311 9.90 3.44 -0.16
C PRO A 311 8.92 4.42 0.51
N ILE A 312 7.62 4.24 0.29
CA ILE A 312 6.54 4.96 0.97
C ILE A 312 5.82 4.10 2.02
N PHE A 313 5.94 2.77 1.98
CA PHE A 313 5.25 1.88 2.95
C PHE A 313 5.68 2.05 4.42
N GLN A 314 6.78 2.78 4.69
CA GLN A 314 7.26 3.13 6.04
C GLN A 314 6.85 4.54 6.49
N GLY A 315 5.99 5.21 5.72
CA GLY A 315 5.68 6.63 5.83
C GLY A 315 6.53 7.46 4.88
N TRP A 316 5.96 8.55 4.37
CA TRP A 316 6.61 9.51 3.48
C TRP A 316 5.98 10.89 3.69
N GLU A 317 6.61 11.93 3.17
CA GLU A 317 6.01 13.26 3.15
C GLU A 317 4.98 13.35 1.99
N PRO A 318 3.66 13.37 2.27
CA PRO A 318 2.63 13.40 1.24
C PRO A 318 2.77 14.58 0.28
N TYR A 319 3.22 15.76 0.72
CA TYR A 319 3.34 16.92 -0.16
C TYR A 319 4.39 16.79 -1.27
N ILE A 320 5.22 15.72 -1.27
CA ILE A 320 6.24 15.50 -2.31
C ILE A 320 5.63 15.41 -3.71
N HIS A 321 4.50 14.70 -3.89
CA HIS A 321 3.93 14.55 -5.24
C HIS A 321 3.35 15.86 -5.77
N GLU A 322 2.81 16.71 -4.91
CA GLU A 322 2.36 18.05 -5.29
C GLU A 322 3.53 18.94 -5.72
N ILE A 323 4.63 18.93 -4.96
CA ILE A 323 5.83 19.69 -5.28
C ILE A 323 6.38 19.27 -6.65
N ILE A 324 6.41 17.97 -6.94
CA ILE A 324 6.91 17.46 -8.22
C ILE A 324 5.98 17.81 -9.38
N ASP A 325 4.65 17.72 -9.19
CA ASP A 325 3.66 18.14 -10.20
C ASP A 325 3.80 19.64 -10.52
N ASP A 326 3.91 20.49 -9.49
CA ASP A 326 4.17 21.94 -9.64
C ASP A 326 5.47 22.23 -10.42
N LEU A 327 6.45 21.34 -10.33
CA LEU A 327 7.73 21.41 -11.03
C LEU A 327 7.73 20.68 -12.39
N GLY A 328 6.57 20.21 -12.85
CA GLY A 328 6.39 19.61 -14.18
C GLY A 328 6.71 18.12 -14.27
N GLY A 329 6.71 17.37 -13.15
CA GLY A 329 6.98 15.93 -13.13
C GLY A 329 5.79 15.05 -12.73
N VAL A 330 5.95 13.73 -12.86
CA VAL A 330 4.96 12.72 -12.44
C VAL A 330 5.57 11.82 -11.38
N VAL A 331 4.93 11.68 -10.21
CA VAL A 331 5.40 10.75 -9.16
C VAL A 331 4.72 9.39 -9.28
N ILE A 332 5.52 8.32 -9.29
CA ILE A 332 5.07 6.94 -9.31
C ILE A 332 5.45 6.24 -7.99
N TYR A 333 4.47 5.59 -7.36
CA TYR A 333 4.68 4.71 -6.21
C TYR A 333 4.58 3.24 -6.65
N ALA A 334 5.69 2.52 -6.58
CA ALA A 334 5.81 1.15 -7.12
C ALA A 334 6.40 0.14 -6.12
N ASP A 335 6.44 0.46 -4.82
CA ASP A 335 7.10 -0.36 -3.78
C ASP A 335 6.69 -1.83 -3.83
N TRP A 336 5.38 -2.11 -3.93
CA TRP A 336 4.88 -3.50 -3.96
C TRP A 336 5.38 -4.28 -5.17
N ASP A 337 5.60 -3.61 -6.30
CA ASP A 337 6.16 -4.25 -7.49
C ASP A 337 7.66 -4.47 -7.36
N ILE A 338 8.38 -3.45 -6.89
CA ILE A 338 9.83 -3.47 -6.65
C ILE A 338 10.19 -4.59 -5.65
N LEU A 339 9.36 -4.81 -4.64
CA LEU A 339 9.53 -5.89 -3.66
C LEU A 339 9.07 -7.27 -4.17
N GLY A 340 8.54 -7.37 -5.39
CA GLY A 340 8.04 -8.61 -5.97
C GLY A 340 6.68 -9.08 -5.41
N LEU A 341 6.00 -8.25 -4.62
CA LEU A 341 4.73 -8.59 -3.98
C LEU A 341 3.53 -8.53 -4.94
N LEU A 342 3.72 -7.97 -6.14
CA LEU A 342 2.76 -8.03 -7.25
C LEU A 342 2.96 -9.23 -8.18
N GLU A 343 3.85 -10.18 -7.87
CA GLU A 343 3.96 -11.44 -8.62
C GLU A 343 2.79 -12.39 -8.35
N GLU A 344 2.34 -13.08 -9.40
CA GLU A 344 1.24 -14.03 -9.31
C GLU A 344 1.68 -15.31 -8.59
N ILE A 345 0.81 -15.81 -7.72
CA ILE A 345 0.96 -17.13 -7.09
C ILE A 345 0.35 -18.17 -8.04
N PRO A 346 1.02 -19.26 -8.41
CA PRO A 346 0.41 -20.28 -9.27
C PRO A 346 -0.89 -20.85 -8.68
N VAL A 347 -1.88 -21.15 -9.53
CA VAL A 347 -3.22 -21.61 -9.13
C VAL A 347 -3.71 -22.78 -9.99
N SER A 348 -2.79 -23.61 -10.46
CA SER A 348 -3.10 -24.74 -11.32
C SER A 348 -3.92 -25.80 -10.55
N ARG A 349 -4.61 -26.68 -11.28
CA ARG A 349 -5.43 -27.72 -10.65
C ARG A 349 -4.57 -28.68 -9.83
N ASP A 350 -3.39 -29.00 -10.34
CA ASP A 350 -2.53 -30.08 -9.83
C ASP A 350 -1.37 -29.58 -8.96
N SER A 351 -1.25 -28.27 -8.74
CA SER A 351 -0.22 -27.72 -7.84
C SER A 351 -0.64 -27.74 -6.36
N ASP A 352 0.33 -27.88 -5.46
CA ASP A 352 0.15 -27.70 -4.02
C ASP A 352 0.16 -26.18 -3.72
N PRO A 353 -0.95 -25.60 -3.22
CA PRO A 353 -1.04 -24.17 -2.95
C PRO A 353 -0.09 -23.71 -1.83
N ILE A 354 0.29 -24.58 -0.89
CA ILE A 354 1.27 -24.25 0.15
C ILE A 354 2.66 -24.16 -0.47
N GLU A 355 3.02 -25.08 -1.37
CA GLU A 355 4.28 -25.02 -2.11
C GLU A 355 4.34 -23.76 -2.99
N ASP A 356 3.25 -23.46 -3.70
CA ASP A 356 3.16 -22.28 -4.57
C ASP A 356 3.31 -20.97 -3.78
N TYR A 357 2.67 -20.89 -2.60
CA TYR A 357 2.81 -19.72 -1.72
C TYR A 357 4.21 -19.61 -1.12
N ALA A 358 4.82 -20.74 -0.72
CA ALA A 358 6.19 -20.78 -0.25
C ALA A 358 7.18 -20.26 -1.31
N ARG A 359 6.98 -20.67 -2.57
CA ARG A 359 7.78 -20.20 -3.70
C ARG A 359 7.60 -18.70 -3.93
N PHE A 360 6.37 -18.21 -3.90
CA PHE A 360 6.08 -16.77 -4.01
C PHE A 360 6.80 -15.94 -2.94
N LEU A 361 6.72 -16.34 -1.66
CA LEU A 361 7.39 -15.63 -0.56
C LEU A 361 8.92 -15.69 -0.69
N PHE A 362 9.46 -16.85 -1.09
CA PHE A 362 10.89 -17.01 -1.34
C PHE A 362 11.38 -16.12 -2.48
N ASP A 363 10.65 -16.08 -3.59
CA ASP A 363 10.96 -15.23 -4.74
C ASP A 363 10.89 -13.74 -4.38
N ALA A 364 9.91 -13.32 -3.58
CA ALA A 364 9.84 -11.96 -3.05
C ALA A 364 11.05 -11.63 -2.15
N SER A 365 11.47 -12.55 -1.28
CA SER A 365 12.69 -12.39 -0.47
C SER A 365 13.94 -12.21 -1.33
N ASN A 366 14.03 -12.92 -2.47
CA ASN A 366 15.13 -12.80 -3.41
C ASN A 366 15.01 -11.61 -4.39
N ARG A 367 13.98 -10.77 -4.25
CA ARG A 367 13.81 -9.52 -5.03
C ARG A 367 14.03 -8.26 -4.20
N GLY A 368 14.20 -8.39 -2.88
CA GLY A 368 14.47 -7.25 -2.00
C GLY A 368 13.57 -7.15 -0.77
N LEU A 369 12.60 -8.07 -0.59
CA LEU A 369 11.89 -8.19 0.68
C LEU A 369 12.88 -8.60 1.79
N GLY A 370 13.24 -7.63 2.63
CA GLY A 370 14.32 -7.76 3.62
C GLY A 370 15.58 -6.93 3.34
N CYS A 371 15.55 -6.01 2.37
CA CYS A 371 16.62 -5.02 2.16
C CYS A 371 17.99 -5.60 1.76
N ASP A 372 18.00 -6.76 1.08
CA ASP A 372 19.21 -7.28 0.45
C ASP A 372 19.67 -6.33 -0.67
N MET A 373 20.84 -5.70 -0.50
CA MET A 373 21.27 -4.60 -1.36
C MET A 373 21.33 -4.99 -2.83
N GLU A 374 21.90 -6.15 -3.17
CA GLU A 374 22.08 -6.55 -4.57
C GLU A 374 20.75 -6.86 -5.24
N ASN A 375 19.93 -7.72 -4.62
CA ASN A 375 18.63 -8.08 -5.19
C ASN A 375 17.67 -6.89 -5.25
N LEU A 376 17.65 -6.05 -4.21
CA LEU A 376 16.84 -4.84 -4.20
C LEU A 376 17.30 -3.85 -5.29
N THR A 377 18.61 -3.67 -5.48
CA THR A 377 19.14 -2.85 -6.58
C THR A 377 18.68 -3.39 -7.93
N ASN A 378 18.78 -4.70 -8.16
CA ASN A 378 18.34 -5.32 -9.40
C ASN A 378 16.85 -5.11 -9.67
N SER A 379 16.02 -5.16 -8.61
CA SER A 379 14.60 -4.87 -8.73
C SER A 379 14.30 -3.40 -9.05
N TYR A 380 15.04 -2.45 -8.47
CA TYR A 380 14.96 -1.04 -8.86
C TYR A 380 15.34 -0.84 -10.32
N LEU A 381 16.47 -1.41 -10.76
CA LEU A 381 16.94 -1.31 -12.15
C LEU A 381 15.93 -1.90 -13.14
N LYS A 382 15.34 -3.05 -12.82
CA LYS A 382 14.30 -3.69 -13.63
C LYS A 382 13.04 -2.83 -13.70
N SER A 383 12.58 -2.32 -12.56
CA SER A 383 11.37 -1.50 -12.48
C SER A 383 11.55 -0.18 -13.23
N ALA A 384 12.72 0.45 -13.12
CA ALA A 384 13.07 1.67 -13.84
C ALA A 384 12.90 1.50 -15.36
N LYS A 385 13.52 0.44 -15.91
CA LYS A 385 13.48 0.13 -17.34
C LYS A 385 12.06 -0.17 -17.82
N ASN A 386 11.32 -0.97 -17.05
CA ASN A 386 9.99 -1.42 -17.46
C ASN A 386 8.92 -0.32 -17.35
N LEU A 387 9.06 0.61 -16.39
CA LEU A 387 8.14 1.73 -16.20
C LEU A 387 8.51 2.96 -17.04
N GLY A 388 9.71 3.00 -17.63
CA GLY A 388 10.21 4.19 -18.33
C GLY A 388 10.42 5.36 -17.37
N ILE A 389 11.12 5.11 -16.27
CA ILE A 389 11.39 6.09 -15.22
C ILE A 389 12.59 6.95 -15.58
N ASP A 390 12.48 8.25 -15.33
CA ASP A 390 13.51 9.25 -15.60
C ASP A 390 14.36 9.55 -14.37
N GLY A 391 13.85 9.32 -13.15
CA GLY A 391 14.65 9.53 -11.94
C GLY A 391 14.10 8.87 -10.68
N PHE A 392 14.93 8.86 -9.64
CA PHE A 392 14.57 8.30 -8.33
C PHE A 392 14.69 9.32 -7.21
N ILE A 393 13.68 9.34 -6.35
CA ILE A 393 13.71 9.97 -5.04
C ILE A 393 13.70 8.87 -3.98
N PHE A 394 14.79 8.76 -3.23
CA PHE A 394 14.88 7.86 -2.09
C PHE A 394 14.37 8.52 -0.82
N ASN A 395 13.28 8.01 -0.28
CA ASN A 395 12.74 8.39 1.01
C ASN A 395 13.58 7.77 2.13
N GLN A 396 14.54 8.51 2.67
CA GLN A 396 15.47 8.08 3.70
C GLN A 396 14.81 8.16 5.07
N VAL A 397 14.12 7.09 5.44
CA VAL A 397 13.38 7.00 6.70
C VAL A 397 14.33 6.90 7.89
N TYR A 398 14.25 7.87 8.81
CA TYR A 398 14.94 7.84 10.09
C TYR A 398 14.62 6.56 10.87
N GLY A 399 15.62 5.93 11.48
CA GLY A 399 15.46 4.68 12.22
C GLY A 399 15.41 3.42 11.36
N CYS A 400 15.49 3.53 10.03
CA CYS A 400 15.59 2.37 9.14
C CYS A 400 17.05 1.99 8.89
N SER A 401 17.66 1.22 9.79
CA SER A 401 19.07 0.79 9.68
C SER A 401 19.34 -0.08 8.43
N ALA A 402 18.34 -0.83 7.97
CA ALA A 402 18.47 -1.74 6.83
C ALA A 402 18.57 -1.01 5.48
N LEU A 403 17.82 0.08 5.29
CA LEU A 403 17.80 0.82 4.02
C LEU A 403 18.69 2.07 4.04
N SER A 404 18.79 2.77 5.17
CA SER A 404 19.52 4.05 5.26
C SER A 404 20.98 3.90 4.86
N ASN A 405 21.60 2.77 5.17
CA ASN A 405 22.99 2.49 4.87
C ASN A 405 23.25 2.13 3.40
N ILE A 406 22.23 1.77 2.62
CA ILE A 406 22.39 1.30 1.24
C ILE A 406 21.89 2.27 0.18
N TYR A 407 21.17 3.35 0.55
CA TYR A 407 20.65 4.30 -0.44
C TYR A 407 21.74 5.00 -1.27
N SER A 408 22.89 5.30 -0.67
CA SER A 408 24.02 5.90 -1.39
C SER A 408 24.54 4.95 -2.48
N ASP A 409 24.81 3.70 -2.10
CA ASP A 409 25.33 2.68 -3.02
C ASP A 409 24.30 2.32 -4.09
N LEU A 410 23.02 2.26 -3.70
CA LEU A 410 21.90 2.05 -4.61
C LEU A 410 21.80 3.18 -5.64
N GLY A 411 21.85 4.44 -5.19
CA GLY A 411 21.82 5.61 -6.05
C GLY A 411 22.98 5.63 -7.05
N GLN A 412 24.20 5.40 -6.58
CA GLN A 412 25.38 5.33 -7.45
C GLN A 412 25.27 4.21 -8.50
N LYS A 413 24.72 3.04 -8.13
CA LYS A 413 24.51 1.95 -9.08
C LYS A 413 23.47 2.30 -10.13
N ILE A 414 22.38 2.96 -9.76
CA ILE A 414 21.35 3.43 -10.70
C ILE A 414 21.94 4.47 -11.65
N GLU A 415 22.62 5.49 -11.12
CA GLU A 415 23.25 6.55 -11.92
C GLU A 415 24.27 5.97 -12.90
N LYS A 416 25.09 5.00 -12.46
CA LYS A 416 26.09 4.38 -13.32
C LYS A 416 25.50 3.45 -14.40
N GLN A 417 24.44 2.72 -14.08
CA GLN A 417 23.92 1.67 -14.99
C GLN A 417 22.80 2.15 -15.90
N LEU A 418 22.01 3.14 -15.47
CA LEU A 418 20.88 3.67 -16.21
C LEU A 418 21.04 5.13 -16.61
N GLU A 419 22.08 5.82 -16.12
CA GLU A 419 22.28 7.26 -16.36
C GLU A 419 21.10 8.11 -15.86
N LEU A 420 20.33 7.60 -14.88
CA LEU A 420 19.19 8.28 -14.29
C LEU A 420 19.61 9.03 -13.02
N PRO A 421 19.26 10.32 -12.86
CA PRO A 421 19.56 11.06 -11.65
C PRO A 421 18.82 10.51 -10.44
N THR A 422 19.49 10.52 -9.28
CA THR A 422 18.89 10.15 -8.00
C THR A 422 19.03 11.27 -6.96
N ILE A 423 18.15 11.26 -5.96
CA ILE A 423 18.25 12.13 -4.78
C ILE A 423 17.70 11.42 -3.55
N GLY A 424 18.35 11.59 -2.39
CA GLY A 424 17.78 11.21 -1.10
C GLY A 424 16.97 12.34 -0.48
N ILE A 425 15.92 12.02 0.28
CA ILE A 425 15.18 12.97 1.11
C ILE A 425 15.05 12.38 2.50
N ASN A 426 15.47 13.14 3.51
CA ASN A 426 15.37 12.72 4.90
C ASN A 426 13.91 12.79 5.35
N PHE A 427 13.38 11.67 5.84
CA PHE A 427 12.04 11.59 6.38
C PHE A 427 12.08 11.05 7.81
N LYS A 428 11.53 11.83 8.75
CA LYS A 428 11.39 11.40 10.15
C LYS A 428 9.92 11.26 10.54
N ARG A 429 9.11 12.23 10.12
CA ARG A 429 7.70 12.33 10.44
C ARG A 429 7.00 13.18 9.38
N ILE A 430 5.72 12.90 9.16
CA ILE A 430 4.88 13.67 8.24
C ILE A 430 4.72 15.10 8.76
N GLY A 431 4.96 16.09 7.90
CA GLY A 431 4.88 17.51 8.22
C GLY A 431 6.21 18.14 8.64
N GLU A 432 7.25 17.34 8.88
CA GLU A 432 8.58 17.84 9.25
C GLU A 432 9.43 18.18 8.01
N ASN A 433 10.22 19.26 8.11
CA ASN A 433 11.22 19.66 7.11
C ASN A 433 10.69 19.94 5.69
N ILE A 434 9.40 20.21 5.49
CA ILE A 434 8.78 20.46 4.17
C ILE A 434 9.55 21.51 3.35
N HIS A 435 10.05 22.58 3.99
CA HIS A 435 10.80 23.63 3.28
C HIS A 435 12.14 23.12 2.72
N GLU A 436 12.88 22.29 3.47
CA GLU A 436 14.11 21.66 2.99
C GLU A 436 13.80 20.69 1.84
N VAL A 437 12.76 19.87 2.00
CA VAL A 437 12.28 18.93 0.98
C VAL A 437 11.99 19.67 -0.33
N ARG A 438 11.23 20.78 -0.28
CA ARG A 438 10.91 21.58 -1.47
C ARG A 438 12.16 22.13 -2.17
N ASN A 439 13.14 22.65 -1.42
CA ASN A 439 14.37 23.20 -2.00
C ASN A 439 15.22 22.11 -2.69
N ARG A 440 15.32 20.92 -2.09
CA ARG A 440 16.03 19.77 -2.65
C ARG A 440 15.37 19.24 -3.91
N LEU A 441 14.03 19.12 -3.90
CA LEU A 441 13.25 18.70 -5.05
C LEU A 441 13.34 19.69 -6.21
N SER A 442 13.29 20.99 -5.93
CA SER A 442 13.46 22.02 -6.98
C SER A 442 14.81 21.87 -7.68
N SER A 443 15.89 21.69 -6.91
CA SER A 443 17.23 21.46 -7.45
C SER A 443 17.34 20.16 -8.25
N PHE A 444 16.66 19.10 -7.82
CA PHE A 444 16.62 17.83 -8.51
C PHE A 444 15.87 17.93 -9.85
N MET A 445 14.72 18.60 -9.87
CA MET A 445 13.88 18.75 -11.06
C MET A 445 14.55 19.59 -12.16
N HIS A 446 15.43 20.52 -11.81
CA HIS A 446 16.26 21.25 -12.79
C HIS A 446 17.17 20.35 -13.64
N LYS A 447 17.41 19.09 -13.27
CA LYS A 447 18.20 18.15 -14.07
C LYS A 447 17.47 17.61 -15.31
N PHE A 448 16.16 17.84 -15.42
CA PHE A 448 15.32 17.35 -16.51
C PHE A 448 14.85 18.45 -17.47
N VAL A 449 15.27 19.70 -17.23
CA VAL A 449 14.89 20.89 -18.01
C VAL A 449 15.92 21.20 -19.08
#